data_AF-A0A7V9MES5-F1
#
_entry.id   AF-A0A7V9MES5-F1
#
_cell.length_a   1.000
_cell.length_b   1.000
_cell.length_c   1.000
_cell.angle_alpha   90.00
_cell.angle_beta   90.00
_cell.angle_gamma   90.00
#
_symmetry.space_group_name_H-M   'P 1'
#
loop_
_entity.id
_entity.type
_entity.pdbx_description
1 polymer ?
#
loop_
_entity_poly.entity_id
_entity_poly.type
_entity_poly.pdbx_seq_one_letter_code
_entity_poly.pdbx_strand_id
1 'polypeptide(L)'
;MTQSALDLQLRYQPQAEIDRARFDLWTRQVGVDAAARNRAAVSGDVATLEWIRDRIARTTDSVAVTRIDTQLEELRGKVADNDLPAAAKTGTALRRVLARAGVTH
;
A
#
# COMPACT_ATOMS: atom_id res chain seq x y z
N MET A 1 -30.29 -2.76 28.75
CA MET A 1 -29.07 -3.42 28.23
C MET A 1 -28.93 -3.11 26.74
N THR A 2 -28.58 -1.87 26.39
CA THR A 2 -28.60 -1.40 24.98
C THR A 2 -27.43 -0.47 24.64
N GLN A 3 -26.45 -0.32 25.54
CA GLN A 3 -25.30 0.54 25.27
C GLN A 3 -24.23 -0.16 24.41
N SER A 4 -24.06 -1.48 24.56
CA SER A 4 -23.07 -2.26 23.79
C SER A 4 -23.39 -2.36 22.28
N ALA A 5 -24.67 -2.28 21.90
CA ALA A 5 -25.07 -2.26 20.49
C ALA A 5 -24.84 -0.89 19.83
N LEU A 6 -24.94 0.21 20.61
CA LEU A 6 -24.56 1.55 20.15
C LEU A 6 -23.03 1.72 20.10
N ASP A 7 -22.28 1.07 20.98
CA ASP A 7 -20.82 1.10 20.97
C ASP A 7 -20.24 0.34 19.76
N LEU A 8 -20.93 -0.69 19.26
CA LEU A 8 -20.60 -1.31 17.95
C LEU A 8 -20.91 -0.42 16.73
N GLN A 9 -21.63 0.70 16.91
CA GLN A 9 -21.79 1.74 15.90
C GLN A 9 -20.68 2.80 15.95
N LEU A 10 -19.66 2.65 16.81
CA LEU A 10 -18.37 3.34 16.67
C LEU A 10 -17.76 3.00 15.32
N ARG A 11 -18.02 3.86 14.32
CA ARG A 11 -17.42 3.96 12.99
C ARG A 11 -16.65 2.71 12.54
N TYR A 12 -17.37 1.66 12.20
CA TYR A 12 -16.81 0.59 11.41
C TYR A 12 -16.46 1.16 10.03
N GLN A 13 -15.21 1.58 9.83
CA GLN A 13 -14.75 1.87 8.47
C GLN A 13 -14.68 0.54 7.71
N PRO A 14 -15.17 0.50 6.47
CA PRO A 14 -15.03 -0.68 5.63
C PRO A 14 -13.57 -1.14 5.61
N GLN A 15 -13.35 -2.44 5.77
CA GLN A 15 -12.01 -3.02 5.80
C GLN A 15 -11.14 -2.58 4.61
N ALA A 16 -11.76 -2.38 3.44
CA ALA A 16 -11.10 -1.87 2.24
C ALA A 16 -10.49 -0.47 2.42
N GLU A 17 -11.15 0.44 3.14
CA GLU A 17 -10.62 1.78 3.43
C GLU A 17 -9.42 1.71 4.38
N ILE A 18 -9.50 0.86 5.40
CA ILE A 18 -8.39 0.60 6.33
C ILE A 18 -7.19 0.01 5.60
N ASP A 19 -7.41 -0.98 4.76
CA ASP A 19 -6.35 -1.63 3.99
C ASP A 19 -5.71 -0.65 3.01
N ARG A 20 -6.50 0.22 2.38
CA ARG A 20 -5.98 1.31 1.52
C ARG A 20 -5.14 2.32 2.30
N ALA A 21 -5.57 2.73 3.48
CA ALA A 21 -4.81 3.63 4.34
C ALA A 21 -3.49 3.00 4.79
N ARG A 22 -3.51 1.70 5.15
CA ARG A 22 -2.29 0.94 5.45
C ARG A 22 -1.37 0.84 4.24
N PHE A 23 -1.92 0.62 3.05
CA PHE A 23 -1.15 0.59 1.81
C PHE A 23 -0.41 1.93 1.57
N ASP A 24 -1.11 3.06 1.74
CA ASP A 24 -0.50 4.40 1.64
C ASP A 24 0.61 4.60 2.68
N LEU A 25 0.38 4.18 3.93
CA LEU A 25 1.38 4.26 5.01
C LEU A 25 2.67 3.49 4.67
N TRP A 26 2.56 2.21 4.31
CA TRP A 26 3.72 1.39 3.98
C TRP A 26 4.44 1.88 2.71
N THR A 27 3.70 2.47 1.77
CA THR A 27 4.31 3.10 0.59
C THR A 27 5.19 4.30 0.98
N ARG A 28 4.85 5.03 2.06
CA ARG A 28 5.72 6.08 2.61
C ARG A 28 6.90 5.49 3.37
N GLN A 29 6.70 4.39 4.09
CA GLN A 29 7.74 3.68 4.83
C GLN A 29 8.90 3.24 3.92
N VAL A 30 8.61 2.78 2.70
CA VAL A 30 9.62 2.50 1.66
C VAL A 30 10.59 3.67 1.48
N GLY A 31 10.08 4.91 1.45
CA GLY A 31 10.92 6.10 1.31
C GLY A 31 11.77 6.39 2.55
N VAL A 32 11.21 6.15 3.74
CA VAL A 32 11.91 6.31 5.03
C VAL A 32 13.06 5.30 5.14
N ASP A 33 12.78 4.02 4.88
CA ASP A 33 13.76 2.96 5.01
C ASP A 33 14.81 2.96 3.89
N ALA A 34 14.42 3.39 2.67
CA ALA A 34 15.37 3.66 1.60
C ALA A 34 16.33 4.81 1.94
N ALA A 35 15.83 5.90 2.54
CA ALA A 35 16.67 7.02 2.99
C ALA A 35 17.64 6.60 4.11
N ALA A 36 17.21 5.67 4.98
CA ALA A 36 18.06 5.03 5.99
C ALA A 36 19.03 3.98 5.41
N ARG A 37 19.00 3.74 4.10
CA ARG A 37 19.78 2.70 3.40
C ARG A 37 19.56 1.28 3.94
N ASN A 38 18.37 1.01 4.50
CA ASN A 38 18.05 -0.26 5.10
C ASN A 38 17.31 -1.17 4.11
N ARG A 39 18.06 -1.85 3.24
CA ARG A 39 17.51 -2.76 2.23
C ARG A 39 16.59 -3.84 2.80
N ALA A 40 16.93 -4.38 3.98
CA ALA A 40 16.15 -5.43 4.62
C ALA A 40 14.78 -4.90 5.07
N ALA A 41 14.73 -3.69 5.65
CA ALA A 41 13.47 -3.03 5.99
C ALA A 41 12.62 -2.73 4.74
N VAL A 42 13.23 -2.17 3.68
CA VAL A 42 12.52 -1.93 2.41
C VAL A 42 11.96 -3.23 1.82
N SER A 43 12.68 -4.35 1.95
CA SER A 43 12.17 -5.67 1.53
C SER A 43 10.95 -6.10 2.34
N GLY A 44 10.94 -5.82 3.65
CA GLY A 44 9.78 -6.04 4.53
C GLY A 44 8.58 -5.15 4.17
N ASP A 45 8.83 -3.89 3.79
CA ASP A 45 7.80 -2.98 3.30
C ASP A 45 7.14 -3.54 2.04
N VAL A 46 7.94 -4.01 1.07
CA VAL A 46 7.46 -4.61 -0.18
C VAL A 46 6.58 -5.83 0.09
N ALA A 47 7.04 -6.75 0.95
CA ALA A 47 6.26 -7.93 1.32
C ALA A 47 4.91 -7.54 1.97
N THR A 48 4.92 -6.50 2.80
CA THR A 48 3.69 -6.00 3.44
C THR A 48 2.75 -5.37 2.42
N LEU A 49 3.28 -4.61 1.46
CA LEU A 49 2.49 -4.01 0.37
C LEU A 49 1.85 -5.08 -0.52
N GLU A 50 2.57 -6.13 -0.87
CA GLU A 50 2.05 -7.26 -1.66
C GLU A 50 0.89 -7.97 -0.94
N TRP A 51 1.03 -8.20 0.37
CA TRP A 51 -0.03 -8.79 1.17
C TRP A 51 -1.29 -7.91 1.23
N ILE A 52 -1.13 -6.59 1.38
CA ILE A 52 -2.27 -5.66 1.38
C ILE A 52 -2.89 -5.55 -0.01
N ARG A 53 -2.08 -5.57 -1.09
CA ARG A 53 -2.56 -5.58 -2.48
C ARG A 53 -3.58 -6.69 -2.70
N ASP A 54 -3.31 -7.91 -2.21
CA ASP A 54 -4.22 -9.05 -2.38
C ASP A 54 -5.55 -8.85 -1.66
N ARG A 55 -5.56 -8.08 -0.56
CA ARG A 55 -6.77 -7.76 0.20
C ARG A 55 -7.61 -6.68 -0.48
N ILE A 56 -6.99 -5.69 -1.12
CA ILE A 56 -7.70 -4.60 -1.81
C ILE A 56 -8.08 -4.93 -3.27
N ALA A 57 -7.46 -5.93 -3.88
CA ALA A 57 -7.68 -6.27 -5.29
C ALA A 57 -9.15 -6.58 -5.62
N ARG A 58 -9.90 -7.17 -4.69
CA ARG A 58 -11.32 -7.53 -4.90
C ARG A 58 -12.26 -6.33 -4.88
N THR A 59 -11.83 -5.20 -4.35
CA THR A 59 -12.66 -3.98 -4.20
C THR A 59 -12.09 -2.81 -5.01
N THR A 60 -11.10 -3.08 -5.87
CA THR A 60 -10.40 -2.08 -6.68
C THR A 60 -10.62 -2.41 -8.15
N ASP A 61 -10.81 -1.39 -8.98
CA ASP A 61 -10.93 -1.55 -10.43
C ASP A 61 -9.74 -2.33 -11.02
N SER A 62 -9.99 -3.22 -11.98
CA SER A 62 -8.98 -4.14 -12.52
C SER A 62 -7.83 -3.41 -13.21
N VAL A 63 -8.08 -2.25 -13.84
CA VAL A 63 -7.02 -1.42 -14.45
C VAL A 63 -6.14 -0.82 -13.37
N ALA A 64 -6.73 -0.40 -12.25
CA ALA A 64 -5.97 0.08 -11.11
C ALA A 64 -5.14 -1.03 -10.44
N VAL A 65 -5.68 -2.25 -10.31
CA VAL A 65 -4.95 -3.42 -9.79
C VAL A 65 -3.74 -3.72 -10.67
N THR A 66 -3.90 -3.79 -12.00
CA THR A 66 -2.78 -4.03 -12.92
C THR A 66 -1.69 -2.97 -12.77
N ARG A 67 -2.05 -1.69 -12.59
CA ARG A 67 -1.07 -0.61 -12.37
C ARG A 67 -0.34 -0.75 -11.04
N ILE A 68 -1.03 -1.18 -9.98
CA ILE A 68 -0.42 -1.47 -8.69
C ILE A 68 0.59 -2.62 -8.84
N ASP A 69 0.22 -3.69 -9.55
CA ASP A 69 1.08 -4.86 -9.77
C ASP A 69 2.37 -4.50 -10.48
N THR A 70 2.29 -3.74 -11.59
CA THR A 70 3.47 -3.27 -12.31
C THR A 70 4.41 -2.48 -11.40
N GLN A 71 3.87 -1.60 -10.55
CA GLN A 71 4.69 -0.80 -9.64
C GLN A 71 5.30 -1.63 -8.51
N LEU A 72 4.60 -2.65 -8.00
CA LEU A 72 5.15 -3.58 -7.01
C LEU A 72 6.26 -4.45 -7.59
N GLU A 73 6.09 -4.93 -8.83
CA GLU A 73 7.13 -5.68 -9.54
C GLU A 73 8.38 -4.82 -9.78
N GLU A 74 8.21 -3.59 -10.27
CA GLU A 74 9.31 -2.64 -10.42
C GLU A 74 10.01 -2.37 -9.09
N LEU A 75 9.24 -2.14 -8.02
CA LEU A 75 9.78 -1.86 -6.69
C LEU A 75 10.62 -3.06 -6.19
N ARG A 76 10.08 -4.27 -6.32
CA ARG A 76 10.80 -5.51 -5.96
C ARG A 76 12.11 -5.63 -6.75
N GLY A 77 12.09 -5.34 -8.05
CA GLY A 77 13.29 -5.31 -8.89
C GLY A 77 14.34 -4.33 -8.36
N LYS A 78 13.94 -3.09 -8.03
CA LYS A 78 14.88 -2.09 -7.47
C LYS A 78 15.47 -2.49 -6.12
N VAL A 79 14.69 -3.13 -5.27
CA VAL A 79 15.19 -3.67 -3.99
C VAL A 79 16.15 -4.83 -4.20
N ALA A 80 15.87 -5.70 -5.18
CA ALA A 80 16.77 -6.80 -5.58
C ALA A 80 18.11 -6.25 -6.08
N ASP A 81 18.08 -5.23 -6.94
CA ASP A 81 19.24 -4.51 -7.47
C ASP A 81 19.96 -3.63 -6.43
N ASN A 82 19.43 -3.51 -5.21
CA ASN A 82 19.89 -2.62 -4.15
C ASN A 82 19.89 -1.12 -4.56
N ASP A 83 19.06 -0.75 -5.54
CA ASP A 83 18.82 0.63 -5.96
C ASP A 83 17.73 1.27 -5.09
N LEU A 84 18.08 1.55 -3.83
CA LEU A 84 17.18 2.15 -2.84
C LEU A 84 16.66 3.55 -3.25
N PRO A 85 17.46 4.43 -3.89
CA PRO A 85 16.94 5.69 -4.43
C PRO A 85 15.86 5.49 -5.49
N ALA A 86 16.01 4.49 -6.39
CA ALA A 86 14.94 4.17 -7.34
C ALA A 86 13.73 3.53 -6.64
N ALA A 87 13.93 2.66 -5.65
CA ALA A 87 12.85 2.08 -4.86
C ALA A 87 11.97 3.17 -4.20
N ALA A 88 12.58 4.20 -3.62
CA ALA A 88 11.83 5.34 -3.05
C ALA A 88 11.00 6.11 -4.10
N LYS A 89 11.54 6.27 -5.32
CA LYS A 89 10.81 6.90 -6.43
C LYS A 89 9.63 6.04 -6.87
N THR A 90 9.81 4.72 -6.97
CA THR A 90 8.75 3.78 -7.30
C THR A 90 7.68 3.76 -6.21
N GLY A 91 8.04 3.79 -4.92
CA GLY A 91 7.07 3.98 -3.84
C GLY A 91 6.23 5.25 -4.01
N THR A 92 6.86 6.38 -4.35
CA THR A 92 6.12 7.62 -4.64
C THR A 92 5.18 7.48 -5.85
N ALA A 93 5.58 6.75 -6.89
CA ALA A 93 4.76 6.49 -8.06
C ALA A 93 3.57 5.57 -7.73
N LEU A 94 3.79 4.51 -6.96
CA LEU A 94 2.77 3.60 -6.45
C LEU A 94 1.71 4.36 -5.65
N ARG A 95 2.11 5.30 -4.80
CA ARG A 95 1.17 6.17 -4.06
C ARG A 95 0.26 6.99 -4.98
N ARG A 96 0.79 7.50 -6.10
CA ARG A 96 -0.01 8.24 -7.09
C ARG A 96 -1.00 7.33 -7.81
N VAL A 97 -0.63 6.08 -8.09
CA VAL A 97 -1.56 5.08 -8.63
C VAL A 97 -2.70 4.85 -7.64
N LEU A 98 -2.37 4.64 -6.35
CA LEU A 98 -3.37 4.49 -5.31
C LEU A 98 -4.27 5.72 -5.21
N ALA A 99 -3.75 6.94 -5.22
CA ALA A 99 -4.61 8.14 -5.15
C ALA A 99 -5.61 8.23 -6.32
N ARG A 100 -5.23 7.78 -7.52
CA ARG A 100 -6.09 7.79 -8.72
C ARG A 100 -7.12 6.66 -8.75
N ALA A 101 -6.84 5.54 -8.09
CA ALA A 101 -7.75 4.40 -8.01
C ALA A 101 -8.94 4.63 -7.05
N GLY A 102 -9.16 5.86 -6.59
CA GLY A 102 -10.01 6.20 -5.43
C GLY A 102 -11.23 7.04 -5.77
N VAL A 103 -11.57 7.15 -7.05
CA VAL A 103 -12.76 7.89 -7.50
C VAL A 103 -13.66 6.91 -8.25
N THR A 104 -14.55 6.29 -7.51
CA THR A 104 -15.75 5.66 -8.04
C THR A 104 -16.90 6.20 -7.20
N HIS A 105 -17.67 7.13 -7.77
CA HIS A 105 -18.95 7.59 -7.21
C HIS A 105 -20.01 6.49 -7.36
#